data_AF-A0A5N7XH69-F1
#
_entry.id   AF-A0A5N7XH69-F1
#
_cell.length_a   1.000
_cell.length_b   1.000
_cell.length_c   1.000
_cell.angle_alpha   90.00
_cell.angle_beta   90.00
_cell.angle_gamma   90.00
#
_symmetry.space_group_name_H-M   'P 1'
#
loop_
_entity.id
_entity.type
_entity.pdbx_description
1 polymer ?
#
loop_
_entity_poly.entity_id
_entity_poly.type
_entity_poly.pdbx_seq_one_letter_code
_entity_poly.pdbx_strand_id
1 'polypeptide(L)'
;MADALPQLIDITVCISPCPGTVQEALLQLPAGSTVQQALHAVTASTALPDVQLPEASAGMVGIWGKVANPGQALKHGDRLEVYRPLTVDPKVARRERFARQGARSAGLFKRQRDGAKAGY
;
A
#
# COMPACT_ATOMS: atom_id res chain seq x y z
N MET A 1 -3.59 41.77 7.04
CA MET A 1 -3.60 40.75 5.98
C MET A 1 -4.32 39.55 6.55
N ALA A 2 -5.62 39.42 6.25
CA ALA A 2 -6.49 38.43 6.88
C ALA A 2 -5.91 37.02 6.71
N ASP A 3 -5.50 36.42 7.81
CA ASP A 3 -5.12 35.01 7.91
C ASP A 3 -6.42 34.22 7.72
N ALA A 4 -6.72 33.85 6.49
CA ALA A 4 -7.87 33.02 6.18
C ALA A 4 -7.60 31.65 6.81
N LEU A 5 -8.50 31.19 7.69
CA LEU A 5 -8.39 29.86 8.27
C LEU A 5 -8.16 28.84 7.15
N PRO A 6 -7.12 27.99 7.26
CA PRO A 6 -6.82 27.05 6.20
C PRO A 6 -8.03 26.13 5.99
N GLN A 7 -8.51 26.06 4.75
CA GLN A 7 -9.53 25.06 4.41
C GLN A 7 -8.97 23.68 4.75
N LEU A 8 -9.77 22.83 5.37
CA LEU A 8 -9.33 21.50 5.78
C LEU A 8 -9.73 20.46 4.74
N ILE A 9 -8.90 19.43 4.60
CA ILE A 9 -9.16 18.25 3.79
C ILE A 9 -9.13 17.01 4.69
N ASP A 10 -10.15 16.18 4.59
CA ASP A 10 -10.12 14.84 5.17
C ASP A 10 -9.53 13.86 4.15
N ILE A 11 -8.59 13.03 4.60
CA ILE A 11 -7.99 11.94 3.83
C ILE A 11 -8.05 10.65 4.64
N THR A 12 -7.88 9.52 3.95
CA THR A 12 -7.68 8.22 4.60
C THR A 12 -6.25 7.77 4.37
N VAL A 13 -5.55 7.38 5.43
CA VAL A 13 -4.23 6.75 5.33
C VAL A 13 -4.37 5.25 5.58
N CYS A 14 -3.88 4.43 4.66
CA CYS A 14 -3.91 2.96 4.73
C CYS A 14 -2.48 2.41 4.81
N ILE A 15 -2.19 1.62 5.84
CA ILE A 15 -0.88 0.99 6.06
C ILE A 15 -1.07 -0.51 6.36
N SER A 16 -0.15 -1.34 5.88
CA SER A 16 -0.08 -2.75 6.25
C SER A 16 1.12 -2.98 7.18
N PRO A 17 0.94 -3.04 8.51
CA PRO A 17 2.07 -3.21 9.45
C PRO A 17 2.69 -4.60 9.35
N CYS A 18 1.89 -5.63 9.06
CA CYS A 18 2.35 -7.01 8.88
C CYS A 18 1.55 -7.73 7.79
N PRO A 19 2.05 -8.86 7.25
CA PRO A 19 1.34 -9.62 6.22
C PRO A 19 -0.09 -10.00 6.64
N GLY A 20 -1.07 -9.70 5.79
CA GLY A 20 -2.48 -10.02 6.03
C GLY A 20 -3.25 -9.00 6.88
N THR A 21 -2.57 -7.97 7.40
CA THR A 21 -3.18 -6.91 8.21
C THR A 21 -3.11 -5.57 7.51
N VAL A 22 -4.21 -4.82 7.56
CA VAL A 22 -4.30 -3.42 7.10
C VAL A 22 -4.91 -2.60 8.24
N GLN A 23 -4.33 -1.44 8.50
CA GLN A 23 -4.84 -0.43 9.40
C GLN A 23 -5.14 0.83 8.59
N GLU A 24 -6.22 1.52 8.97
CA GLU A 24 -6.67 2.74 8.32
C GLU A 24 -6.91 3.82 9.37
N ALA A 25 -6.54 5.06 9.04
CA ALA A 25 -6.82 6.21 9.88
C ALA A 25 -7.32 7.37 9.03
N LEU A 26 -8.35 8.06 9.54
CA LEU A 26 -8.79 9.34 8.99
C LEU A 26 -7.87 10.44 9.51
N LEU A 27 -7.41 11.29 8.60
CA LEU A 27 -6.58 12.44 8.91
C LEU A 27 -7.21 13.70 8.36
N GLN A 28 -7.28 14.73 9.18
CA GLN A 28 -7.68 16.07 8.76
C GLN A 28 -6.44 16.94 8.65
N LEU A 29 -6.22 17.54 7.48
CA LEU A 29 -5.03 18.32 7.16
C LEU A 29 -5.41 19.65 6.51
N PRO A 30 -4.57 20.68 6.57
CA PRO A 30 -4.71 21.86 5.74
C PRO A 30 -4.76 21.50 4.24
N ALA A 31 -5.62 22.17 3.48
CA ALA A 31 -5.68 22.06 2.04
C ALA A 31 -4.32 22.43 1.43
N GLY A 32 -3.89 21.64 0.45
CA GLY A 32 -2.55 21.77 -0.13
C GLY A 32 -1.46 21.01 0.63
N SER A 33 -1.77 20.33 1.73
CA SER A 33 -0.82 19.45 2.39
C SER A 33 -0.29 18.38 1.43
N THR A 34 1.00 18.07 1.57
CA THR A 34 1.68 17.08 0.73
C THR A 34 1.59 15.68 1.32
N VAL A 35 1.86 14.66 0.49
CA VAL A 35 2.01 13.27 0.94
C VAL A 35 2.99 13.17 2.11
N GLN A 36 4.16 13.81 2.04
CA GLN A 36 5.15 13.80 3.11
C GLN A 36 4.61 14.40 4.41
N GLN A 37 3.84 15.49 4.34
CA GLN A 37 3.22 16.11 5.51
C GLN A 37 2.16 15.21 6.14
N ALA A 38 1.36 14.51 5.33
CA ALA A 38 0.39 13.53 5.83
C ALA A 38 1.05 12.37 6.56
N LEU A 39 2.17 11.85 6.03
CA LEU A 39 2.93 10.76 6.67
C LEU A 39 3.55 11.20 8.01
N HIS A 40 4.04 12.43 8.07
CA HIS A 40 4.54 12.99 9.33
C HIS A 40 3.40 13.15 10.35
N ALA A 41 2.25 13.68 9.91
CA ALA A 41 1.09 13.88 10.77
C ALA A 41 0.49 12.56 11.29
N VAL A 42 0.45 11.50 10.47
CA VAL A 42 -0.05 10.19 10.93
C VAL A 42 0.93 9.51 11.88
N THR A 43 2.25 9.68 11.70
CA THR A 43 3.26 9.15 12.65
C THR A 43 3.17 9.83 14.01
N ALA A 44 2.85 11.12 14.04
CA ALA A 44 2.61 11.87 15.27
C ALA A 44 1.23 11.62 15.91
N SER A 45 0.33 10.96 15.18
CA SER A 45 -1.03 10.68 15.63
C SER A 45 -1.08 9.40 16.45
N THR A 46 -1.95 9.39 17.47
CA THR A 46 -2.27 8.18 18.24
C THR A 46 -3.23 7.24 17.51
N ALA A 47 -3.71 7.62 16.32
CA ALA A 47 -4.68 6.85 15.54
C ALA A 47 -4.11 5.53 14.98
N LEU A 48 -2.79 5.44 14.79
CA LEU A 48 -2.10 4.24 14.31
C LEU A 48 -0.99 3.83 15.31
N PRO A 49 -1.34 3.14 16.41
CA PRO A 49 -0.35 2.65 17.37
C PRO A 49 0.59 1.63 16.69
N ASP A 50 1.87 1.68 17.07
CA ASP A 50 2.93 0.74 16.66
C ASP A 50 3.28 0.74 15.16
N VAL A 51 2.88 1.77 14.41
CA VAL A 51 3.26 1.90 13.00
C VAL A 51 4.60 2.60 12.85
N GLN A 52 5.62 1.84 12.47
CA GLN A 52 6.85 2.41 11.92
C GLN A 52 6.68 2.62 10.42
N LEU A 53 6.51 3.87 10.00
CA LEU A 53 6.51 4.21 8.59
C LEU A 53 7.93 4.15 8.04
N PRO A 54 8.16 3.47 6.90
CA PRO A 54 9.41 3.65 6.17
C PRO A 54 9.51 5.09 5.65
N GLU A 55 10.74 5.56 5.42
CA GLU A 55 10.93 6.83 4.74
C GLU A 55 10.19 6.85 3.40
N ALA A 56 9.44 7.92 3.17
CA ALA A 56 8.62 8.08 1.97
C ALA A 56 9.51 8.29 0.74
N SER A 57 9.91 7.20 0.10
CA SER A 57 10.63 7.23 -1.18
C SER A 57 9.69 6.91 -2.34
N ALA A 58 10.12 7.25 -3.56
CA ALA A 58 9.33 7.02 -4.76
C ALA A 58 8.94 5.54 -4.90
N GLY A 59 7.65 5.27 -5.10
CA GLY A 59 7.11 3.90 -5.23
C GLY A 59 6.74 3.24 -3.90
N MET A 60 7.03 3.84 -2.75
CA MET A 60 6.58 3.34 -1.44
C MET A 60 5.21 3.88 -1.03
N VAL A 61 4.68 4.86 -1.75
CA VAL A 61 3.41 5.50 -1.46
C VAL A 61 2.57 5.63 -2.71
N GLY A 62 1.26 5.58 -2.54
CA GLY A 62 0.31 5.74 -3.63
C GLY A 62 -0.97 6.44 -3.20
N ILE A 63 -1.67 7.01 -4.17
CA ILE A 63 -3.03 7.53 -3.99
C ILE A 63 -3.94 6.70 -4.90
N TRP A 64 -4.90 6.00 -4.30
CA TRP A 64 -5.82 5.10 -5.02
C TRP A 64 -5.10 4.12 -5.97
N GLY A 65 -4.08 3.42 -5.47
CA GLY A 65 -3.29 2.45 -6.23
C GLY A 65 -2.32 3.03 -7.27
N LYS A 66 -2.21 4.36 -7.39
CA LYS A 66 -1.25 5.02 -8.29
C LYS A 66 -0.07 5.53 -7.49
N VAL A 67 1.15 5.27 -7.97
CA VAL A 67 2.38 5.79 -7.33
C VAL A 67 2.29 7.31 -7.18
N ALA A 68 2.54 7.78 -5.96
CA ALA A 68 2.52 9.19 -5.61
C ALA A 68 3.94 9.67 -5.27
N ASN A 69 4.20 10.95 -5.54
CA ASN A 69 5.45 11.58 -5.10
C ASN A 69 5.30 12.15 -3.68
N PRO A 70 6.34 12.13 -2.83
CA PRO A 70 6.27 12.71 -1.48
C PRO A 70 5.85 14.18 -1.45
N GLY A 71 6.21 14.96 -2.49
CA GLY A 71 5.82 16.37 -2.65
C GLY A 71 4.45 16.59 -3.30
N GLN A 72 3.73 15.54 -3.70
CA GLN A 72 2.41 15.68 -4.32
C GLN A 72 1.40 16.23 -3.31
N ALA A 73 0.65 17.27 -3.71
CA ALA A 73 -0.43 17.82 -2.91
C ALA A 73 -1.65 16.87 -2.88
N LEU A 74 -2.22 16.71 -1.69
CA LEU A 74 -3.39 15.88 -1.43
C LEU A 74 -4.68 16.66 -1.65
N LYS A 75 -5.74 15.92 -1.95
CA LYS A 75 -7.10 16.41 -2.11
C LYS A 75 -8.02 15.78 -1.06
N HIS A 76 -9.13 16.46 -0.79
CA HIS A 76 -10.17 15.90 0.05
C HIS A 76 -10.68 14.57 -0.53
N GLY A 77 -10.81 13.56 0.33
CA GLY A 77 -11.21 12.21 -0.02
C GLY A 77 -10.09 11.34 -0.59
N ASP A 78 -8.84 11.80 -0.65
CA ASP A 78 -7.72 10.96 -1.09
C ASP A 78 -7.49 9.81 -0.11
N ARG A 79 -7.25 8.61 -0.67
CA ARG A 79 -6.74 7.46 0.08
C ARG A 79 -5.24 7.33 -0.18
N LEU A 80 -4.45 7.75 0.80
CA LEU A 80 -3.00 7.62 0.83
C LEU A 80 -2.62 6.21 1.31
N GLU A 81 -1.98 5.44 0.45
CA GLU A 81 -1.55 4.08 0.70
C GLU A 81 -0.04 4.07 0.94
N VAL A 82 0.41 3.44 2.04
CA VAL A 82 1.84 3.22 2.33
C VAL A 82 2.17 1.75 2.15
N TYR A 83 3.08 1.47 1.22
CA TYR A 83 3.49 0.13 0.86
C TYR A 83 4.75 -0.29 1.63
N ARG A 84 4.89 -1.61 1.78
CA ARG A 84 6.08 -2.22 2.36
C ARG A 84 7.12 -2.50 1.27
N PRO A 85 8.41 -2.32 1.57
CA PRO A 85 9.46 -2.72 0.64
C PRO A 85 9.40 -4.23 0.39
N LEU A 86 9.74 -4.62 -0.83
CA LEU A 86 9.85 -6.03 -1.18
C LEU A 86 11.08 -6.63 -0.48
N THR A 87 10.90 -7.76 0.21
CA THR A 87 12.00 -8.46 0.92
C THR A 87 12.85 -9.31 -0.01
N VAL A 88 12.30 -9.72 -1.16
CA VAL A 88 12.95 -10.55 -2.17
C VAL A 88 12.46 -10.11 -3.55
N ASP A 89 13.34 -10.18 -4.55
CA ASP A 89 12.94 -9.95 -5.93
C ASP A 89 11.77 -10.88 -6.31
N PRO A 90 10.68 -10.38 -6.90
CA PRO A 90 9.50 -11.19 -7.21
C PRO A 90 9.79 -12.38 -8.13
N LYS A 91 10.76 -12.28 -9.06
CA LYS A 91 11.11 -13.38 -9.96
C LYS A 91 11.90 -14.44 -9.22
N VAL A 92 12.83 -14.04 -8.36
CA VAL A 92 13.56 -14.96 -7.47
C VAL A 92 12.58 -15.68 -6.55
N ALA A 93 11.70 -14.96 -5.86
CA ALA A 93 10.68 -15.53 -4.98
C ALA A 93 9.78 -16.53 -5.73
N ARG A 94 9.37 -16.19 -6.95
CA ARG A 94 8.58 -17.07 -7.82
C ARG A 94 9.36 -18.34 -8.20
N ARG A 95 10.63 -18.21 -8.57
CA ARG A 95 11.51 -19.34 -8.94
C ARG A 95 11.73 -20.28 -7.75
N GLU A 96 12.02 -19.73 -6.58
CA GLU A 96 12.20 -20.51 -5.34
C GLU A 96 10.91 -21.22 -4.92
N ARG A 97 9.76 -20.54 -5.01
CA ARG A 97 8.46 -21.17 -4.74
C ARG A 97 8.19 -22.34 -5.69
N PHE A 98 8.52 -22.19 -6.97
CA PHE A 98 8.39 -23.27 -7.95
C PHE A 98 9.34 -24.44 -7.64
N ALA A 99 10.61 -24.17 -7.33
CA ALA A 99 11.58 -25.19 -6.97
C ALA A 99 11.17 -25.96 -5.70
N ARG A 100 10.64 -25.27 -4.68
CA ARG A 100 10.19 -25.87 -3.42
C ARG A 100 8.90 -26.68 -3.55
N GLN A 101 7.95 -26.24 -4.38
CA GLN A 101 6.71 -26.97 -4.64
C GLN A 101 6.91 -28.18 -5.57
N GLY A 102 7.99 -28.16 -6.36
CA GLY A 102 8.35 -29.19 -7.32
C GLY A 102 7.38 -29.27 -8.51
N ALA A 103 7.87 -29.70 -9.67
CA ALA A 103 7.02 -29.88 -10.87
C ALA A 103 5.88 -30.91 -10.70
N ARG A 104 5.90 -31.71 -9.62
CA ARG A 104 5.00 -32.84 -9.39
C ARG A 104 3.79 -32.55 -8.51
N SER A 105 3.77 -31.43 -7.77
CA SER A 105 2.56 -30.99 -7.08
C SER A 105 1.97 -29.80 -7.83
N ALA A 106 1.45 -30.07 -9.02
CA ALA A 106 0.67 -29.11 -9.77
C ALA A 106 -0.66 -28.80 -9.06
N GLY A 107 -0.67 -28.41 -7.79
CA GLY A 107 -1.89 -27.98 -7.07
C GLY A 107 -2.60 -26.85 -7.81
N LEU A 108 -1.84 -25.98 -8.48
CA LEU A 108 -2.35 -24.86 -9.26
C LEU A 108 -3.05 -25.26 -10.57
N PHE A 109 -2.75 -26.45 -11.11
CA PHE A 109 -3.38 -27.00 -12.33
C PHE A 109 -4.11 -28.34 -12.06
N LYS A 110 -4.24 -28.79 -10.80
CA LYS A 110 -4.63 -30.16 -10.46
C LYS A 110 -6.11 -30.46 -10.59
N ARG A 111 -6.98 -29.45 -10.69
CA ARG A 111 -8.41 -29.68 -10.94
C ARG A 111 -8.68 -29.53 -12.43
N GLN A 112 -8.28 -30.53 -13.20
CA GLN A 112 -9.07 -30.87 -14.38
C GLN A 112 -10.42 -31.37 -13.86
N ARG A 113 -11.52 -30.82 -14.39
CA ARG A 113 -12.85 -31.38 -14.15
C ARG A 113 -12.89 -32.79 -14.73
N ASP A 114 -13.62 -33.70 -14.10
CA ASP A 114 -13.89 -35.02 -14.67
C ASP A 114 -14.46 -34.85 -16.08
N GLY A 115 -13.76 -35.39 -17.08
CA GLY A 115 -14.14 -35.29 -18.51
C GLY A 115 -13.40 -34.24 -19.36
N ALA A 116 -12.39 -33.55 -18.83
CA ALA A 116 -11.58 -32.64 -19.66
C ALA A 116 -10.82 -33.41 -20.75
N LYS A 117 -11.17 -33.17 -22.03
CA LYS A 117 -10.42 -33.73 -23.18
C LYS A 117 -9.06 -33.04 -23.29
N ALA A 118 -7.99 -33.84 -23.46
CA ALA A 118 -6.67 -33.33 -23.80
C ALA A 118 -6.76 -32.65 -25.18
N GLY A 119 -6.33 -31.40 -25.26
CA GLY A 119 -6.40 -30.62 -26.48
C GLY A 119 -5.53 -31.22 -27.59
N TYR A 120 -6.21 -31.69 -28.64
CA TYR A 120 -5.90 -31.47 -30.05
C TYR A 120 -7.21 -31.53 -30.83
#